data_AF-A0A2V5PCN0-F1
#
_entry.id   AF-A0A2V5PCN0-F1
#
_cell.length_a   1.000
_cell.length_b   1.000
_cell.length_c   1.000
_cell.angle_alpha   90.00
_cell.angle_beta   90.00
_cell.angle_gamma   90.00
#
_symmetry.space_group_name_H-M   'P 1'
#
loop_
_entity.id
_entity.type
_entity.pdbx_description
1 polymer ?
#
loop_
_entity_poly.entity_id
_entity_poly.type
_entity_poly.pdbx_seq_one_letter_code
_entity_poly.pdbx_strand_id
1 'polypeptide(L)'
;MATQSSAWTGEKPRKAGNGAGRGSAARSGEKVVPISPTGSAQDIHRTPPHSVDAEQGVLGSMLISPRETIAECVEKINEEYFYVPAHRTIYNVLVDLWNAGQAIDLITFTQVLRDRNLLDSVGGAAFVTSLFTFVPTAANVGYYLDIVRDKY
;
A
#
# COMPACT_ATOMS: atom_id res chain seq x y z
N MET A 1 -21.77 59.13 -6.37
CA MET A 1 -20.40 59.44 -6.85
C MET A 1 -19.87 58.20 -7.53
N ALA A 2 -19.74 58.28 -8.85
CA ALA A 2 -19.24 57.23 -9.73
C ALA A 2 -17.71 57.15 -9.66
N THR A 3 -17.14 55.97 -9.94
CA THR A 3 -16.40 55.74 -11.20
C THR A 3 -16.03 54.26 -11.31
N GLN A 4 -16.61 53.61 -12.32
CA GLN A 4 -16.08 52.40 -12.96
C GLN A 4 -14.90 52.79 -13.88
N SER A 5 -13.96 51.87 -14.05
CA SER A 5 -12.98 51.86 -15.15
C SER A 5 -12.41 50.44 -15.25
N SER A 6 -12.22 49.81 -16.40
CA SER A 6 -12.70 49.99 -17.76
C SER A 6 -12.31 48.70 -18.49
N ALA A 7 -13.18 48.20 -19.37
CA ALA A 7 -12.88 47.14 -20.33
C ALA A 7 -11.97 47.68 -21.44
N TRP A 8 -11.22 46.81 -22.14
CA TRP A 8 -11.37 46.56 -23.60
C TRP A 8 -10.22 45.67 -24.17
N THR A 9 -10.67 44.76 -25.02
CA THR A 9 -10.15 43.70 -25.91
C THR A 9 -8.96 43.98 -26.84
N GLY A 10 -8.45 42.91 -27.47
CA GLY A 10 -8.12 42.97 -28.91
C GLY A 10 -7.26 41.84 -29.48
N GLU A 11 -7.87 41.04 -30.36
CA GLU A 11 -7.31 40.45 -31.60
C GLU A 11 -6.50 39.13 -31.63
N LYS A 12 -7.11 38.13 -32.30
CA LYS A 12 -6.51 37.28 -33.36
C LYS A 12 -7.04 37.80 -34.72
N PRO A 13 -6.35 37.65 -35.89
CA PRO A 13 -6.55 36.45 -36.74
C PRO A 13 -5.48 36.06 -37.83
N ARG A 14 -5.46 34.75 -38.18
CA ARG A 14 -5.46 34.05 -39.51
C ARG A 14 -4.31 34.16 -40.56
N LYS A 15 -3.90 32.98 -41.08
CA LYS A 15 -4.03 32.44 -42.49
C LYS A 15 -3.22 31.11 -42.58
N ALA A 16 -3.76 29.95 -43.00
CA ALA A 16 -4.19 29.44 -44.32
C ALA A 16 -3.05 29.08 -45.30
N GLY A 17 -2.96 27.79 -45.68
CA GLY A 17 -2.12 27.29 -46.78
C GLY A 17 -2.39 25.81 -47.09
N ASN A 18 -2.99 25.54 -48.25
CA ASN A 18 -3.46 24.25 -48.76
C ASN A 18 -2.46 23.70 -49.80
N GLY A 19 -2.34 22.38 -49.95
CA GLY A 19 -1.46 21.78 -50.97
C GLY A 19 -1.76 20.30 -51.21
N ALA A 20 -2.56 20.03 -52.25
CA ALA A 20 -2.91 18.70 -52.74
C ALA A 20 -1.81 18.13 -53.67
N GLY A 21 -1.55 16.83 -53.57
CA GLY A 21 -0.72 16.08 -54.52
C GLY A 21 -1.31 14.69 -54.77
N ARG A 22 -1.81 14.48 -55.99
CA ARG A 22 -2.34 13.21 -56.51
C ARG A 22 -1.18 12.30 -56.95
N GLY A 23 -1.32 10.99 -56.74
CA GLY A 23 -0.42 9.99 -57.34
C GLY A 23 -0.96 8.57 -57.17
N SER A 24 -1.46 8.00 -58.25
CA SER A 24 -2.01 6.65 -58.36
C SER A 24 -0.92 5.57 -58.48
N ALA A 25 -1.33 4.35 -58.13
CA ALA A 25 -1.03 3.07 -58.76
C ALA A 25 0.04 2.12 -58.15
N ALA A 26 -0.49 0.92 -57.89
CA ALA A 26 0.06 -0.40 -58.22
C ALA A 26 0.91 -1.17 -57.19
N ARG A 27 0.26 -2.24 -56.71
CA ARG A 27 0.68 -3.65 -56.72
C ARG A 27 1.57 -4.19 -55.59
N SER A 28 1.01 -5.29 -55.05
CA SER A 28 1.64 -6.57 -54.71
C SER A 28 2.55 -6.64 -53.48
N GLY A 29 2.11 -7.46 -52.51
CA GLY A 29 3.00 -8.09 -51.55
C GLY A 29 2.46 -8.13 -50.13
N GLU A 30 1.30 -8.75 -49.91
CA GLU A 30 0.88 -9.12 -48.56
C GLU A 30 1.75 -10.28 -48.06
N LYS A 31 2.91 -9.96 -47.46
CA LYS A 31 3.63 -10.90 -46.61
C LYS A 31 3.04 -10.78 -45.21
N VAL A 32 2.15 -11.72 -44.90
CA VAL A 32 1.70 -12.00 -43.54
C VAL A 32 2.94 -12.31 -42.70
N VAL A 33 3.37 -11.35 -41.89
CA VAL A 33 4.33 -11.58 -40.82
C VAL A 33 3.66 -12.43 -39.75
N PRO A 34 4.24 -13.57 -39.31
CA PRO A 34 3.70 -14.27 -38.15
C PRO A 34 3.88 -13.34 -36.95
N ILE A 35 2.76 -12.90 -36.37
CA ILE A 35 2.75 -12.31 -35.04
C ILE A 35 3.31 -13.35 -34.08
N SER A 36 4.60 -13.24 -33.78
CA SER A 36 5.19 -13.92 -32.63
C SER A 36 4.34 -13.53 -31.43
N PRO A 37 3.91 -14.47 -30.57
CA PRO A 37 3.16 -14.10 -29.39
C PRO A 37 4.04 -13.12 -28.61
N THR A 38 3.58 -11.89 -28.54
CA THR A 38 4.08 -10.84 -27.67
C THR A 38 4.24 -11.49 -26.30
N GLY A 39 5.49 -11.78 -25.92
CA GLY A 39 5.83 -11.96 -24.52
C GLY A 39 5.37 -10.68 -23.86
N SER A 40 4.24 -10.75 -23.16
CA SER A 40 3.64 -9.62 -22.48
C SER A 40 4.69 -9.09 -21.51
N ALA A 41 5.28 -7.96 -21.89
CA ALA A 41 6.09 -7.14 -21.04
C ALA A 41 5.22 -6.62 -19.89
N GLN A 42 5.04 -7.45 -18.87
CA GLN A 42 4.57 -7.10 -17.53
C GLN A 42 5.20 -8.03 -16.48
N ASP A 43 6.53 -8.14 -16.50
CA ASP A 43 7.32 -8.23 -15.27
C ASP A 43 7.29 -6.85 -14.57
N ILE A 44 6.09 -6.32 -14.31
CA ILE A 44 5.93 -5.09 -13.53
C ILE A 44 5.74 -5.48 -12.07
N HIS A 45 6.82 -5.36 -11.32
CA HIS A 45 6.83 -5.44 -9.88
C HIS A 45 6.58 -6.84 -9.31
N ARG A 46 7.56 -7.72 -9.52
CA ARG A 46 7.88 -8.75 -8.53
C ARG A 46 8.35 -8.05 -7.26
N THR A 47 7.41 -7.46 -6.51
CA THR A 47 7.60 -7.21 -5.08
C THR A 47 8.15 -8.52 -4.52
N PRO A 48 9.19 -8.51 -3.66
CA PRO A 48 9.60 -9.73 -2.98
C PRO A 48 8.35 -10.46 -2.44
N PRO A 49 8.34 -11.80 -2.37
CA PRO A 49 7.14 -12.60 -2.12
C PRO A 49 6.30 -12.10 -0.94
N HIS A 50 6.90 -11.50 0.08
CA HIS A 50 6.31 -10.90 1.27
C HIS A 50 5.28 -9.78 1.01
N SER A 51 4.20 -9.76 1.81
CA SER A 51 3.10 -8.79 1.69
C SER A 51 3.08 -7.85 2.89
N VAL A 52 3.67 -6.65 2.74
CA VAL A 52 3.72 -5.62 3.80
C VAL A 52 2.31 -5.27 4.30
N ASP A 53 1.34 -5.16 3.39
CA ASP A 53 -0.06 -4.90 3.74
C ASP A 53 -0.68 -6.04 4.55
N ALA A 54 -0.26 -7.29 4.33
CA ALA A 54 -0.75 -8.41 5.13
C ALA A 54 -0.13 -8.40 6.52
N GLU A 55 1.15 -8.08 6.64
CA GLU A 55 1.80 -7.88 7.95
C GLU A 55 1.07 -6.78 8.75
N GLN A 56 0.81 -5.62 8.13
CA GLN A 56 0.04 -4.54 8.77
C GLN A 56 -1.40 -4.98 9.08
N GLY A 57 -1.99 -5.83 8.24
CA GLY A 57 -3.29 -6.44 8.46
C GLY A 57 -3.34 -7.30 9.72
N VAL A 58 -2.33 -8.15 9.92
CA VAL A 58 -2.17 -8.96 11.14
C VAL A 58 -2.00 -8.06 12.36
N LEU A 59 -1.04 -7.12 12.32
CA LEU A 59 -0.77 -6.24 13.45
C LEU A 59 -1.97 -5.34 13.80
N GLY A 60 -2.63 -4.78 12.79
CA GLY A 60 -3.85 -3.98 12.98
C GLY A 60 -4.99 -4.80 13.59
N SER A 61 -5.15 -6.05 13.16
CA SER A 61 -6.14 -6.96 13.75
C SER A 61 -5.82 -7.26 15.23
N MET A 62 -4.54 -7.51 15.55
CA MET A 62 -4.04 -7.69 16.93
C MET A 62 -4.29 -6.47 17.82
N LEU A 63 -4.24 -5.26 17.27
CA LEU A 63 -4.46 -4.02 18.02
C LEU A 63 -5.96 -3.71 18.24
N ILE A 64 -6.84 -4.05 17.29
CA ILE A 64 -8.28 -3.74 17.36
C ILE A 64 -9.04 -4.76 18.22
N SER A 65 -8.76 -6.06 18.07
CA SER A 65 -9.37 -7.13 18.88
C SER A 65 -8.31 -8.02 19.51
N PRO A 66 -7.52 -7.53 20.49
CA PRO A 66 -6.39 -8.28 21.04
C PRO A 66 -6.74 -9.67 21.55
N ARG A 67 -7.89 -9.82 22.23
CA ARG A 67 -8.31 -11.08 22.84
C ARG A 67 -8.58 -12.20 21.85
N GLU A 68 -9.19 -11.85 20.73
CA GLU A 68 -9.62 -12.82 19.72
C GLU A 68 -8.47 -13.15 18.77
N THR A 69 -7.68 -12.13 18.41
CA THR A 69 -6.71 -12.24 17.33
C THR A 69 -5.31 -12.61 17.80
N ILE A 70 -4.84 -12.12 18.95
CA ILE A 70 -3.48 -12.44 19.42
C ILE A 70 -3.36 -13.93 19.72
N ALA A 71 -4.37 -14.51 20.37
CA ALA A 71 -4.42 -15.95 20.63
C ALA A 71 -4.28 -16.78 19.33
N GLU A 72 -5.02 -16.43 18.29
CA GLU A 72 -4.90 -17.10 16.98
C GLU A 72 -3.53 -16.86 16.32
N CYS A 73 -2.99 -15.65 16.41
CA CYS A 73 -1.72 -15.30 15.79
C CYS A 73 -0.55 -16.07 16.42
N VAL A 74 -0.47 -16.16 17.75
CA VAL A 74 0.63 -16.86 18.44
C VAL A 74 0.60 -18.38 18.23
N GLU A 75 -0.56 -18.95 17.87
CA GLU A 75 -0.66 -20.36 17.51
C GLU A 75 -0.14 -20.66 16.09
N LYS A 76 -0.19 -19.67 15.19
CA LYS A 76 0.05 -19.88 13.75
C LYS A 76 1.35 -19.30 13.23
N ILE A 77 1.85 -18.24 13.84
CA ILE A 77 3.07 -17.52 13.42
C ILE A 77 3.90 -17.09 14.63
N ASN A 78 5.16 -16.75 14.36
CA ASN A 78 6.07 -16.08 15.29
C ASN A 78 6.62 -14.79 14.65
N GLU A 79 7.51 -14.09 15.35
CA GLU A 79 8.10 -12.84 14.89
C GLU A 79 8.94 -12.98 13.62
N GLU A 80 9.47 -14.17 13.32
CA GLU A 80 10.32 -14.38 12.15
C GLU A 80 9.54 -14.13 10.86
N TYR A 81 8.25 -14.50 10.83
CA TYR A 81 7.35 -14.37 9.68
C TYR A 81 7.18 -12.94 9.14
N PHE A 82 7.45 -11.92 9.95
CA PHE A 82 7.38 -10.54 9.51
C PHE A 82 8.66 -10.18 8.76
N TYR A 83 8.59 -9.70 7.53
CA TYR A 83 9.78 -9.26 6.81
C TYR A 83 10.30 -7.91 7.32
N VAL A 84 9.38 -7.01 7.67
CA VAL A 84 9.73 -5.65 8.10
C VAL A 84 10.19 -5.66 9.58
N PRO A 85 11.41 -5.20 9.90
CA PRO A 85 11.91 -5.21 11.28
C PRO A 85 11.01 -4.46 12.28
N ALA A 86 10.45 -3.32 11.87
CA ALA A 86 9.50 -2.57 12.69
C ALA A 86 8.26 -3.41 13.05
N HIS A 87 7.75 -4.22 12.11
CA HIS A 87 6.61 -5.09 12.35
C HIS A 87 6.96 -6.24 13.29
N ARG A 88 8.16 -6.83 13.17
CA ARG A 88 8.69 -7.81 14.14
C ARG A 88 8.67 -7.26 15.55
N THR A 89 9.20 -6.05 15.72
CA THR A 89 9.24 -5.37 17.02
C THR A 89 7.84 -5.14 17.57
N ILE A 90 6.91 -4.67 16.75
CA ILE A 90 5.52 -4.46 17.16
C ILE A 90 4.88 -5.78 17.61
N TYR A 91 5.00 -6.84 16.80
CA TYR A 91 4.49 -8.17 17.13
C TYR A 91 5.01 -8.65 18.49
N ASN A 92 6.34 -8.59 18.71
CA ASN A 92 6.95 -9.01 19.96
C ASN A 92 6.41 -8.23 21.17
N VAL A 93 6.27 -6.90 21.05
CA VAL A 93 5.71 -6.09 22.15
C VAL A 93 4.25 -6.45 22.43
N LEU A 94 3.46 -6.75 21.39
CA LEU A 94 2.07 -7.19 21.57
C LEU A 94 1.98 -8.53 22.29
N VAL A 95 2.82 -9.50 21.90
CA VAL A 95 2.90 -10.81 22.56
C VAL A 95 3.36 -10.67 24.01
N ASP A 96 4.35 -9.81 24.29
CA ASP A 96 4.80 -9.52 25.67
C ASP A 96 3.66 -8.97 26.53
N LEU A 97 2.92 -7.97 26.02
CA LEU A 97 1.80 -7.37 26.75
C LEU A 97 0.68 -8.36 26.98
N TRP A 98 0.37 -9.18 25.97
CA TRP A 98 -0.61 -10.25 26.06
C TRP A 98 -0.23 -11.27 27.14
N ASN A 99 1.01 -11.75 27.14
CA ASN A 99 1.52 -12.69 28.13
C ASN A 99 1.56 -12.11 29.54
N ALA A 100 1.79 -10.80 29.67
CA ALA A 100 1.75 -10.08 30.93
C ALA A 100 0.31 -9.72 31.40
N GLY A 101 -0.72 -10.09 30.64
CA GLY A 101 -2.11 -9.76 30.93
C GLY A 101 -2.40 -8.25 30.93
N GLN A 102 -1.56 -7.47 30.24
CA GLN A 102 -1.69 -6.02 30.16
C GLN A 102 -2.75 -5.63 29.13
N ALA A 103 -3.39 -4.48 29.36
CA ALA A 103 -4.31 -3.92 28.38
C ALA A 103 -3.55 -3.49 27.11
N ILE A 104 -4.12 -3.79 25.95
CA ILE A 104 -3.61 -3.37 24.65
C ILE A 104 -4.63 -2.41 24.04
N ASP A 105 -4.28 -1.13 24.04
CA ASP A 105 -5.01 -0.02 23.42
C ASP A 105 -3.99 1.02 22.91
N LEU A 106 -4.43 1.96 22.09
CA LEU A 106 -3.52 2.91 21.42
C LEU A 106 -2.65 3.70 22.39
N ILE A 107 -3.22 4.16 23.51
CA ILE A 107 -2.49 5.00 24.47
C ILE A 107 -1.46 4.13 25.20
N THR A 108 -1.91 3.01 25.76
CA THR A 108 -1.04 2.09 26.52
C THR A 108 0.08 1.55 25.64
N PHE A 109 -0.25 1.09 24.43
CA PHE A 109 0.74 0.52 23.51
C PHE A 109 1.78 1.55 23.07
N THR A 110 1.35 2.78 22.72
CA THR A 110 2.27 3.86 22.36
C THR A 110 3.17 4.25 23.52
N GLN A 111 2.64 4.26 24.75
CA GLN A 111 3.42 4.54 25.95
C GLN A 111 4.47 3.46 26.20
N VAL A 112 4.10 2.18 26.09
CA VAL A 112 5.05 1.05 26.24
C VAL A 112 6.18 1.14 25.21
N LEU A 113 5.87 1.44 23.95
CA LEU A 113 6.89 1.63 22.91
C LEU A 113 7.82 2.81 23.23
N ARG A 114 7.30 3.90 23.79
CA ARG A 114 8.08 5.06 24.21
C ARG A 114 9.01 4.71 25.37
N ASP A 115 8.49 4.06 26.39
CA ASP A 115 9.25 3.70 27.60
C ASP A 115 10.35 2.67 27.32
N ARG A 116 10.13 1.79 26.33
CA ARG A 116 11.15 0.85 25.82
C ARG A 116 12.10 1.48 24.80
N ASN A 117 11.95 2.77 24.50
CA ASN A 117 12.75 3.50 23.51
C ASN A 117 12.69 2.90 22.09
N LEU A 118 11.56 2.26 21.76
CA LEU A 118 11.28 1.58 20.49
C LEU A 118 10.39 2.42 19.54
N LEU A 119 9.68 3.42 20.05
CA LEU A 119 8.68 4.17 19.29
C LEU A 119 9.21 4.73 17.97
N ASP A 120 10.39 5.35 17.98
CA ASP A 120 10.98 5.91 16.76
C ASP A 120 11.41 4.81 15.78
N SER A 121 11.92 3.69 16.29
CA SER A 121 12.37 2.56 15.46
C SER A 121 11.23 1.88 14.70
N VAL A 122 10.00 1.97 15.21
CA VAL A 122 8.81 1.40 14.58
C VAL A 122 8.08 2.39 13.67
N GLY A 123 8.62 3.60 13.43
CA GLY A 123 8.01 4.61 12.57
C GLY A 123 7.22 5.70 13.29
N GLY A 124 7.28 5.75 14.63
CA GLY A 124 6.70 6.80 15.45
C GLY A 124 5.20 6.67 15.72
N ALA A 125 4.67 7.61 16.50
CA ALA A 125 3.26 7.58 16.95
C ALA A 125 2.25 7.64 15.79
N ALA A 126 2.60 8.30 14.68
CA ALA A 126 1.75 8.37 13.50
C ALA A 126 1.57 6.98 12.86
N PHE A 127 2.66 6.22 12.75
CA PHE A 127 2.60 4.86 12.22
C PHE A 127 1.79 3.93 13.12
N VAL A 128 2.03 3.97 14.43
CA VAL A 128 1.25 3.18 15.40
C VAL A 128 -0.24 3.50 15.29
N THR A 129 -0.61 4.78 15.25
CA THR A 129 -2.00 5.20 15.04
C THR A 129 -2.57 4.64 13.72
N SER A 130 -1.78 4.65 12.64
CA SER A 130 -2.24 4.14 11.36
C SER A 130 -2.59 2.65 11.38
N LEU A 131 -1.89 1.83 12.19
CA LEU A 131 -2.19 0.40 12.34
C LEU A 131 -3.55 0.16 13.00
N PHE A 132 -3.94 0.99 13.97
CA PHE A 132 -5.27 0.91 14.59
C PHE A 132 -6.42 1.20 13.62
N THR A 133 -6.12 1.85 12.49
CA THR A 133 -7.10 2.20 11.47
C THR A 133 -6.88 1.47 10.14
N PHE A 134 -5.87 0.58 10.08
CA PHE A 134 -5.43 -0.03 8.83
C PHE A 134 -6.45 -1.06 8.32
N VAL A 135 -7.00 -1.88 9.22
CA VAL A 135 -8.06 -2.84 8.90
C VAL A 135 -9.42 -2.32 9.34
N PRO A 136 -10.49 -2.55 8.56
CA PRO A 136 -11.85 -2.16 8.94
C PRO A 136 -12.42 -3.06 10.05
N THR A 137 -11.91 -4.29 10.17
CA THR A 137 -12.31 -5.27 11.18
C THR A 137 -11.20 -6.27 11.42
N ALA A 138 -11.12 -6.77 12.64
CA ALA A 138 -10.21 -7.83 13.05
C ALA A 138 -10.63 -9.22 12.54
N ALA A 139 -11.87 -9.39 12.06
CA ALA A 139 -12.41 -10.66 11.59
C ALA A 139 -11.65 -11.27 10.40
N ASN A 140 -10.88 -10.46 9.67
CA ASN A 140 -10.11 -10.90 8.51
C ASN A 140 -8.69 -11.36 8.87
N VAL A 141 -8.34 -11.47 10.17
CA VAL A 141 -6.98 -11.82 10.60
C VAL A 141 -6.49 -13.13 9.98
N GLY A 142 -7.34 -14.15 9.88
CA GLY A 142 -7.01 -15.43 9.26
C GLY A 142 -6.54 -15.30 7.81
N TYR A 143 -7.21 -14.45 7.02
CA TYR A 143 -6.81 -14.18 5.63
C TYR A 143 -5.42 -13.54 5.54
N TYR A 144 -5.12 -12.58 6.42
CA TYR A 144 -3.79 -11.95 6.43
C TYR A 144 -2.71 -12.91 6.93
N LEU A 145 -3.02 -13.76 7.91
CA LEU A 145 -2.12 -14.79 8.41
C LEU A 145 -1.75 -15.79 7.31
N ASP A 146 -2.71 -16.25 6.52
CA ASP A 146 -2.44 -17.17 5.41
C ASP A 146 -1.49 -16.52 4.39
N ILE A 147 -1.70 -15.24 4.06
CA ILE A 147 -0.80 -14.50 3.16
C ILE A 147 0.61 -14.37 3.76
N VAL A 148 0.74 -14.02 5.04
CA VAL A 148 2.04 -13.86 5.70
C VAL A 148 2.80 -15.20 5.73
N ARG A 149 2.10 -16.31 5.98
CA ARG A 149 2.70 -17.66 6.05
C ARG A 149 3.12 -18.20 4.69
N ASP A 150 2.29 -18.03 3.66
CA ASP A 150 2.60 -18.53 2.31
C ASP A 150 3.84 -17.87 1.70
N LYS A 151 4.20 -16.70 2.22
CA LYS A 151 5.23 -15.83 1.67
C LYS A 151 6.50 -15.82 2.51
N TYR A 152 6.59 -16.63 3.56
CA TYR A 152 7.77 -16.79 4.42
C TYR A 152 8.37 -18.20 4.26
#